data_AF-A0A5Q0HE87-F1
#
_entry.id   AF-A0A5Q0HE87-F1
#
_cell.length_a   1.000
_cell.length_b   1.000
_cell.length_c   1.000
_cell.angle_alpha   90.00
_cell.angle_beta   90.00
_cell.angle_gamma   90.00
#
_symmetry.space_group_name_H-M   'P 1'
#
loop_
_entity.id
_entity.type
_entity.pdbx_description
1 polymer ?
#
loop_
_entity_poly.entity_id
_entity_poly.type
_entity_poly.pdbx_seq_one_letter_code
_entity_poly.pdbx_strand_id
1 'polypeptide(L)' 'MGDGREWTLSHTRAAGDREAARAEALRLAREYAPAYPWSLRSRKVLRVSEDSYVVIANGLTSTFHFRVQVGELLD' A
#
# COMPACT_ATOMS: atom_id res chain seq x y z
N MET A 1 -28.30 -0.21 -6.58
CA MET A 1 -27.46 -1.02 -5.68
C MET A 1 -26.02 -0.63 -5.93
N GLY A 2 -25.38 0.05 -4.97
CA GLY A 2 -23.94 0.29 -5.05
C GLY A 2 -23.24 -1.05 -4.95
N ASP A 3 -22.47 -1.39 -5.97
CA ASP A 3 -21.60 -2.57 -6.00
C ASP A 3 -20.78 -2.55 -4.72
N GLY A 4 -21.02 -3.49 -3.78
CA GLY A 4 -20.66 -3.45 -2.35
C GLY A 4 -19.15 -3.47 -2.05
N ARG A 5 -18.37 -2.68 -2.77
CA ARG A 5 -16.95 -2.46 -2.61
C ARG A 5 -16.78 -1.42 -1.52
N GLU A 6 -16.76 -1.88 -0.29
CA GLU A 6 -16.31 -1.06 0.83
C GLU A 6 -14.80 -0.86 0.71
N TRP A 7 -14.37 0.40 0.58
CA TRP A 7 -12.96 0.76 0.61
C TRP A 7 -12.47 0.58 2.05
N THR A 8 -11.94 -0.61 2.34
CA THR A 8 -11.40 -0.90 3.66
C THR A 8 -9.94 -0.47 3.72
N LEU A 9 -9.63 0.43 4.66
CA LEU A 9 -8.26 0.74 5.00
C LEU A 9 -7.74 -0.33 5.96
N SER A 10 -6.79 -1.14 5.49
CA SER A 10 -6.31 -2.28 6.28
C SER A 10 -5.39 -1.86 7.44
N HIS A 11 -4.61 -0.79 7.26
CA HIS A 11 -3.64 -0.31 8.27
C HIS A 11 -3.41 1.20 8.11
N THR A 12 -3.39 1.95 9.22
CA THR A 12 -2.89 3.33 9.28
C THR A 12 -1.57 3.40 10.03
N ARG A 13 -0.73 4.38 9.67
CA ARG A 13 0.42 4.81 10.46
C ARG A 13 0.48 6.32 10.44
N ALA A 14 0.59 6.92 11.61
CA ALA A 14 0.88 8.34 11.71
C ALA A 14 2.31 8.58 11.21
N ALA A 15 2.46 9.55 10.32
CA ALA A 15 3.73 10.12 9.93
C ALA A 15 3.64 11.63 10.22
N GLY A 16 4.79 12.27 10.46
CA GLY A 16 4.84 13.68 10.84
C GLY A 16 4.33 14.61 9.74
N ASP A 17 5.24 15.28 9.05
CA ASP A 17 4.86 16.11 7.90
C ASP A 17 4.61 15.26 6.63
N ARG A 18 4.19 15.94 5.56
CA ARG A 18 3.91 15.32 4.26
C ARG A 18 5.14 14.63 3.67
N GLU A 19 6.34 15.14 3.89
CA GLU A 19 7.57 14.55 3.35
C GLU A 19 7.90 13.24 4.09
N ALA A 20 7.81 13.25 5.42
CA ALA A 20 7.93 12.05 6.24
C ALA A 20 6.87 11.00 5.88
N ALA A 21 5.63 11.43 5.63
CA ALA A 21 4.56 10.53 5.19
C ALA A 21 4.84 9.91 3.82
N ARG A 22 5.37 10.69 2.87
CA ARG A 22 5.79 10.20 1.55
C ARG A 22 6.93 9.19 1.65
N ALA A 23 7.92 9.48 2.50
CA ALA A 23 9.04 8.58 2.73
C ALA A 23 8.57 7.26 3.35
N GLU A 24 7.72 7.31 4.37
CA GLU A 24 7.13 6.13 5.00
C GLU A 24 6.24 5.35 4.03
N ALA A 25 5.44 6.02 3.20
CA ALA A 25 4.62 5.37 2.18
C ALA A 25 5.48 4.60 1.17
N LEU A 26 6.60 5.18 0.71
CA LEU A 26 7.54 4.49 -0.18
C LEU A 26 8.23 3.32 0.52
N ARG A 27 8.61 3.49 1.79
CA ARG A 27 9.21 2.42 2.61
C ARG A 27 8.24 1.25 2.76
N LEU A 28 6.99 1.52 3.15
CA LEU A 28 5.94 0.50 3.26
C LEU A 28 5.67 -0.19 1.92
N ALA A 29 5.63 0.56 0.82
CA ALA A 29 5.44 -0.05 -0.49
C ALA A 29 6.56 -1.08 -0.81
N ARG A 30 7.79 -0.82 -0.38
CA ARG A 30 8.96 -1.69 -0.61
C ARG A 30 9.10 -2.83 0.39
N GLU A 31 8.74 -2.60 1.65
CA GLU A 31 9.12 -3.48 2.76
C GLU A 31 7.94 -4.15 3.45
N TYR A 32 6.73 -3.58 3.40
CA TYR A 32 5.58 -4.17 4.10
C TYR A 32 5.37 -5.61 3.64
N ALA A 33 5.32 -6.54 4.59
CA ALA A 33 5.08 -7.96 4.35
C ALA A 33 3.59 -8.24 4.61
N PRO A 34 2.74 -8.33 3.57
CA PRO A 34 1.35 -8.69 3.74
C PRO A 34 1.20 -10.14 4.23
N ALA A 35 0.04 -10.47 4.82
CA ALA A 35 -0.27 -11.84 5.25
C ALA A 35 -0.27 -12.86 4.07
N TYR A 36 -0.51 -12.37 2.85
CA TYR A 36 -0.41 -13.13 1.61
C TYR A 36 0.38 -12.35 0.55
N PRO A 37 1.18 -13.01 -0.30
CA PRO A 37 1.43 -14.45 -0.35
C PRO A 37 2.42 -14.91 0.72
N TRP A 38 2.29 -16.15 1.21
CA TRP A 38 3.19 -16.71 2.23
C TRP A 38 4.65 -16.84 1.78
N SER A 39 4.90 -16.95 0.47
CA SER A 39 6.25 -17.06 -0.11
C SER A 39 6.44 -16.01 -1.21
N LEU A 40 6.83 -14.80 -0.82
CA LEU A 40 7.09 -13.70 -1.76
C LEU A 40 8.30 -14.01 -2.65
N ARG A 41 8.09 -14.04 -3.97
CA ARG A 41 9.14 -14.27 -4.98
C ARG A 41 9.65 -12.98 -5.59
N SER A 42 8.73 -12.09 -5.93
CA SER A 42 9.06 -10.78 -6.47
C SER A 42 8.05 -9.73 -6.04
N ARG A 43 8.50 -8.47 -6.06
CA ARG A 43 7.69 -7.31 -5.76
C ARG A 43 7.90 -6.26 -6.84
N LYS A 44 6.80 -5.70 -7.34
CA LYS A 44 6.83 -4.50 -8.17
C LYS A 44 6.14 -3.36 -7.42
N VAL A 45 6.77 -2.19 -7.40
CA VAL A 45 6.21 -0.97 -6.82
C VAL A 45 5.97 0.00 -7.96
N LEU A 46 4.72 0.37 -8.17
CA LEU A 46 4.29 1.31 -9.19
C LEU A 46 3.90 2.62 -8.49
N ARG A 47 4.48 3.74 -8.91
CA ARG A 47 4.04 5.06 -8.47
C ARG A 47 2.83 5.48 -9.30
N VAL A 48 1.72 5.80 -8.63
CA VAL A 48 0.47 6.27 -9.28
C VAL A 48 0.36 7.79 -9.20
N SER A 49 0.75 8.36 -8.06
CA SER A 49 0.89 9.81 -7.86
C SER A 49 2.06 10.07 -6.90
N GLU A 50 2.38 11.33 -6.60
CA GLU A 50 3.43 11.65 -5.63
C GLU A 50 3.18 11.03 -4.25
N ASP A 51 1.91 10.86 -3.88
CA ASP A 51 1.45 10.40 -2.58
C ASP A 51 0.87 8.99 -2.60
N SER A 52 0.96 8.26 -3.72
CA SER A 52 0.37 6.92 -3.79
C SER A 52 1.12 5.91 -4.66
N TYR A 53 1.10 4.67 -4.17
CA TYR A 53 1.77 3.52 -4.75
C TYR A 53 0.83 2.33 -4.84
N VAL A 54 0.98 1.54 -5.91
CA VAL A 54 0.40 0.19 -6.03
C VAL A 54 1.53 -0.82 -5.96
N VAL A 55 1.37 -1.82 -5.11
CA VAL A 55 2.34 -2.90 -4.95
C VAL A 55 1.74 -4.19 -5.49
N ILE A 56 2.51 -4.84 -6.35
CA ILE A 56 2.22 -6.18 -6.88
C ILE A 56 3.19 -7.15 -6.20
N ALA A 57 2.68 -7.98 -5.31
CA ALA A 57 3.41 -9.01 -4.60
C ALA A 57 3.15 -10.38 -5.25
N ASN A 58 4.13 -10.89 -5.99
CA ASN A 58 4.01 -12.19 -6.64
C ASN A 58 4.59 -13.27 -5.75
N GLY A 59 3.74 -14.20 -5.34
CA GLY A 59 4.12 -15.44 -4.71
C GLY A 59 4.37 -16.55 -5.73
N LEU A 60 4.63 -17.76 -5.24
CA LEU A 60 4.82 -18.92 -6.10
C LEU A 60 3.51 -19.35 -6.81
N THR A 61 2.36 -19.20 -6.14
CA THR A 61 1.06 -19.72 -6.58
C THR A 61 -0.02 -18.64 -6.70
N SER A 62 0.26 -17.42 -6.28
CA SER A 62 -0.71 -16.33 -6.22
C SER A 62 -0.04 -14.97 -6.37
N THR A 63 -0.80 -13.99 -6.85
CA THR A 63 -0.41 -12.58 -6.87
C THR A 63 -1.35 -11.80 -5.97
N PHE A 64 -0.79 -11.03 -5.06
CA PHE A 64 -1.53 -10.13 -4.19
C PHE A 64 -1.22 -8.67 -4.54
N HIS A 65 -2.21 -7.80 -4.35
CA HIS A 65 -2.09 -6.39 -4.65
C HIS A 65 -2.51 -5.58 -3.44
N PHE A 66 -1.76 -4.54 -3.12
CA PHE A 66 -2.17 -3.58 -2.11
C PHE A 66 -1.77 -2.16 -2.51
N ARG A 67 -2.49 -1.18 -1.96
CA ARG A 67 -2.25 0.23 -2.18
C ARG A 67 -1.66 0.84 -0.91
N VAL A 68 -0.68 1.72 -1.08
CA VAL A 68 -0.17 2.60 -0.02
C VAL A 68 -0.41 4.04 -0.47
N GLN A 69 -0.99 4.86 0.38
CA GLN A 69 -1.27 6.26 0.08
C GLN A 69 -1.08 7.13 1.32
N VAL A 70 -0.66 8.37 1.10
CA VAL A 70 -0.66 9.41 2.13
C VAL A 70 -2.07 9.99 2.21
N GLY A 71 -2.62 10.04 3.42
CA GLY A 71 -3.86 10.74 3.72
C GLY A 71 -3.56 11.97 4.57
N GLU A 72 -4.34 13.03 4.36
CA GLU A 72 -4.36 14.21 5.21
C GLU A 72 -5.66 14.17 6.02
N LEU A 73 -5.55 14.39 7.33
CA LEU A 73 -6.72 14.59 8.17
C LEU A 73 -7.26 15.99 7.88
N LEU A 74 -8.50 16.06 7.42
CA LEU A 74 -9.22 17.31 7.22
C LEU A 74 -10.07 17.59 8.45
N ASP A 75 -10.14 18.85 8.86
CA ASP A 75 -10.99 19.33 9.95
C ASP A 75 -12.48 19.38 9.57
#